data_AF-A0A968B583-F1
#
_entry.id   AF-A0A968B583-F1
#
_cell.length_a   1.000
_cell.length_b   1.000
_cell.length_c   1.000
_cell.angle_alpha   90.00
_cell.angle_beta   90.00
_cell.angle_gamma   90.00
#
_symmetry.space_group_name_H-M   'P 1'
#
loop_
_entity.id
_entity.type
_entity.pdbx_description
1 polymer ?
#
loop_
_entity_poly.entity_id
_entity_poly.type
_entity_poly.pdbx_seq_one_letter_code
_entity_poly.pdbx_strand_id
1 'polypeptide(L)'
;TALAAIAQLNLRINITAIIPATENLPSGTALKPGDILKAMNGKTIEVISTDAEGRLVLADALSYAQKLGLSPLIDLATLTGACRIALGLLYSGLFGNDQGLV
;
A
#
# COMPACT_ATOMS: atom_id res chain seq x y z
N THR A 1 -3.42 1.39 17.72
CA THR A 1 -3.21 0.78 16.39
C THR A 1 -3.31 -0.73 16.51
N ALA A 2 -3.50 -1.47 15.41
CA ALA A 2 -3.56 -2.93 15.45
C ALA A 2 -2.31 -3.55 16.14
N LEU A 3 -1.12 -3.06 15.80
CA LEU A 3 0.14 -3.50 16.42
C LEU A 3 0.18 -3.27 17.93
N ALA A 4 -0.29 -2.11 18.40
CA ALA A 4 -0.35 -1.81 19.83
C ALA A 4 -1.30 -2.76 20.55
N ALA A 5 -2.47 -3.06 19.98
CA ALA A 5 -3.42 -4.00 20.56
C ALA A 5 -2.84 -5.42 20.61
N ILE A 6 -2.17 -5.87 19.54
CA ILE A 6 -1.51 -7.19 19.48
C ILE A 6 -0.44 -7.32 20.56
N ALA A 7 0.39 -6.28 20.74
CA ALA A 7 1.42 -6.25 21.77
C ALA A 7 0.81 -6.25 23.18
N GLN A 8 -0.24 -5.45 23.42
CA GLN A 8 -0.93 -5.39 24.73
C GLN A 8 -1.61 -6.71 25.10
N LEU A 9 -2.17 -7.42 24.11
CA LEU A 9 -2.79 -8.73 24.30
C LEU A 9 -1.77 -9.87 24.41
N ASN A 10 -0.47 -9.59 24.22
CA ASN A 10 0.62 -10.57 24.26
C ASN A 10 0.34 -11.81 23.40
N LEU A 11 -0.16 -11.58 22.19
CA LEU A 11 -0.47 -12.67 21.26
C LEU A 11 0.82 -13.36 20.82
N ARG A 12 0.80 -14.69 20.79
CA ARG A 12 1.95 -15.52 20.38
C ARG A 12 2.03 -15.63 18.85
N ILE A 13 2.14 -14.48 18.18
CA ILE A 13 2.26 -14.36 16.73
C ILE A 13 3.38 -13.38 16.37
N ASN A 14 4.07 -13.65 15.27
CA ASN A 14 5.07 -12.74 14.72
C ASN A 14 4.41 -11.83 13.70
N ILE A 15 4.59 -10.52 13.84
CA ILE A 15 4.07 -9.53 12.90
C ILE A 15 5.18 -8.55 12.54
N THR A 16 5.27 -8.25 11.25
CA THR A 16 6.11 -7.17 10.72
C THR A 16 5.20 -6.13 10.07
N ALA A 17 5.43 -4.86 10.39
CA ALA A 17 4.73 -3.74 9.75
C ALA A 17 5.70 -2.94 8.89
N ILE A 18 5.30 -2.69 7.64
CA ILE A 18 6.06 -1.86 6.70
C ILE A 18 5.25 -0.60 6.46
N ILE A 19 5.85 0.56 6.75
CA ILE A 19 5.18 1.87 6.66
C ILE A 19 5.94 2.70 5.62
N PRO A 20 5.56 2.62 4.33
CA PRO A 20 6.11 3.53 3.33
C PRO A 20 5.51 4.92 3.55
N ALA A 21 6.30 5.86 4.05
CA ALA A 21 5.85 7.21 4.37
C ALA A 21 6.62 8.25 3.54
N THR A 22 5.87 9.12 2.86
CA THR A 22 6.39 10.24 2.08
C THR A 22 5.32 11.33 2.02
N GLU A 23 5.70 12.52 1.59
CA GLU A 23 4.77 13.56 1.16
C GLU A 23 4.68 13.60 -0.37
N ASN A 24 3.53 14.03 -0.89
CA ASN A 24 3.32 14.30 -2.32
C ASN A 24 3.16 15.80 -2.50
N LEU A 25 4.23 16.48 -2.92
CA LEU A 25 4.29 17.94 -3.02
C LEU A 25 4.78 18.38 -4.40
N PRO A 26 4.22 19.47 -4.96
CA PRO A 26 4.76 20.05 -6.18
C PRO A 26 6.11 20.70 -5.90
N SER A 27 7.07 20.46 -6.80
CA SER A 27 8.38 21.13 -6.80
C SER A 27 9.00 21.06 -8.19
N GLY A 28 10.06 21.82 -8.44
CA GLY A 28 10.83 21.71 -9.70
C GLY A 28 11.48 20.34 -9.91
N THR A 29 11.53 19.51 -8.87
CA THR A 29 12.07 18.14 -8.88
C THR A 29 11.00 17.07 -8.66
N ALA A 30 9.71 17.45 -8.66
CA ALA A 30 8.62 16.51 -8.46
C ALA A 30 8.44 15.59 -9.67
N LEU A 31 7.76 14.46 -9.43
CA LEU A 31 7.30 13.58 -10.49
C LEU A 31 6.38 14.33 -11.45
N LYS A 32 6.47 14.00 -12.74
CA LYS A 32 5.66 14.58 -13.80
C LYS A 32 4.80 13.49 -14.45
N PRO A 33 3.59 13.82 -14.91
CA PRO A 33 2.87 12.95 -15.82
C PRO A 33 3.73 12.56 -17.03
N GLY A 34 3.77 11.27 -17.35
CA GLY A 34 4.61 10.67 -18.38
C GLY A 34 5.98 10.18 -17.89
N ASP A 35 6.39 10.47 -16.64
CA ASP A 35 7.61 9.87 -16.08
C ASP A 35 7.46 8.34 -15.98
N ILE A 36 8.52 7.60 -16.34
CA ILE A 36 8.56 6.14 -16.24
C ILE A 36 9.45 5.75 -15.07
N LEU A 37 8.85 5.16 -14.03
CA LEU A 37 9.53 4.68 -12.84
C LEU A 37 9.86 3.20 -12.98
N LYS A 38 10.94 2.76 -12.33
CA LYS A 38 11.26 1.33 -12.17
C LYS A 38 11.03 0.92 -10.73
N ALA A 39 10.05 0.05 -10.51
CA ALA A 39 9.71 -0.49 -9.19
C ALA A 39 10.79 -1.49 -8.71
N MET A 40 10.77 -1.78 -7.41
CA MET A 40 11.72 -2.65 -6.73
C MET A 40 11.73 -4.10 -7.28
N ASN A 41 10.61 -4.55 -7.85
CA ASN A 41 10.49 -5.85 -8.53
C ASN A 41 10.98 -5.84 -9.99
N GLY A 42 11.53 -4.70 -10.46
CA GLY A 42 12.07 -4.54 -11.80
C GLY A 42 11.06 -4.13 -12.88
N LYS A 43 9.75 -4.13 -12.57
CA LYS A 43 8.72 -3.65 -13.51
C LYS A 43 8.78 -2.13 -13.67
N THR A 44 8.37 -1.65 -14.83
CA THR A 44 8.25 -0.22 -15.11
C THR A 44 6.81 0.26 -14.94
N ILE A 45 6.62 1.50 -14.47
CA ILE A 45 5.32 2.14 -14.23
C ILE A 45 5.34 3.51 -14.90
N GLU A 46 4.42 3.74 -15.83
CA GLU A 46 4.16 5.08 -16.36
C GLU A 46 3.26 5.86 -15.38
N VAL A 47 3.71 7.04 -14.98
CA VAL A 47 2.94 7.94 -14.10
C VAL A 47 1.98 8.75 -14.96
N ILE A 48 0.74 8.30 -15.12
CA ILE A 48 -0.29 9.08 -15.83
C ILE A 48 -0.83 10.23 -14.96
N SER A 49 -0.92 10.01 -13.64
CA SER A 49 -1.32 11.01 -12.65
C SER A 49 -0.45 10.89 -11.41
N THR A 50 0.07 12.02 -10.94
CA THR A 50 0.86 12.10 -9.70
C THR A 50 0.01 12.05 -8.44
N ASP A 51 -1.31 12.22 -8.54
CA ASP A 51 -2.29 12.08 -7.45
C ASP A 51 -2.73 10.60 -7.24
N ALA A 52 -2.13 9.70 -8.02
CA ALA A 52 -2.24 8.26 -7.81
C ALA A 52 -0.96 7.70 -7.18
N GLU A 53 -0.27 8.46 -6.33
CA GLU A 53 1.02 8.10 -5.76
C GLU A 53 0.94 6.97 -4.73
N GLY A 54 -0.17 6.83 -4.02
CA GLY A 54 -0.32 5.82 -2.98
C GLY A 54 -0.03 4.40 -3.47
N ARG A 55 -0.42 4.07 -4.72
CA ARG A 55 -0.11 2.75 -5.30
C ARG A 55 1.37 2.60 -5.69
N LEU A 56 2.08 3.69 -5.95
CA LEU A 56 3.50 3.67 -6.30
C LEU A 56 4.33 3.27 -5.08
N VAL A 57 4.08 3.90 -3.94
CA VAL A 57 4.77 3.57 -2.68
C VAL A 57 4.40 2.16 -2.18
N LEU A 58 3.15 1.74 -2.36
CA LEU A 58 2.72 0.38 -2.02
C LEU A 58 3.36 -0.68 -2.91
N ALA A 59 3.59 -0.41 -4.20
CA ALA A 59 4.23 -1.36 -5.10
C ALA A 59 5.62 -1.77 -4.60
N ASP A 60 6.41 -0.81 -4.12
CA ASP A 60 7.72 -1.08 -3.54
C ASP A 60 7.64 -1.70 -2.15
N ALA A 61 6.72 -1.25 -1.30
CA ALA A 61 6.53 -1.82 0.03
C ALA A 61 6.12 -3.30 -0.01
N LEU A 62 5.19 -3.67 -0.89
CA LEU A 62 4.77 -5.06 -1.10
C LEU A 62 5.90 -5.89 -1.71
N SER A 63 6.64 -5.33 -2.67
CA SER A 63 7.82 -5.99 -3.25
C SER A 63 8.90 -6.25 -2.19
N TYR A 64 9.10 -5.30 -1.27
CA TYR A 64 10.02 -5.43 -0.15
C TYR A 64 9.55 -6.51 0.83
N ALA A 65 8.27 -6.51 1.20
CA ALA A 65 7.69 -7.52 2.08
C ALA A 65 7.87 -8.94 1.52
N GLN A 66 7.62 -9.12 0.22
CA GLN A 66 7.84 -10.39 -0.48
C GLN A 66 9.32 -10.82 -0.46
N LYS A 67 10.25 -9.88 -0.67
CA LYS A 67 11.70 -10.17 -0.59
C LYS A 67 12.14 -10.62 0.81
N LEU A 68 11.46 -10.15 1.86
CA LEU A 68 11.67 -10.61 3.24
C LEU A 68 11.03 -11.98 3.54
N GLY A 69 10.30 -12.58 2.60
CA GLY A 69 9.61 -13.85 2.78
C GLY A 69 8.37 -13.75 3.68
N LEU A 70 7.79 -12.56 3.84
CA LEU A 70 6.62 -12.34 4.68
C LEU A 70 5.35 -12.86 3.99
N SER A 71 4.52 -13.58 4.74
CA SER A 71 3.21 -14.09 4.29
C SER A 71 2.33 -14.44 5.51
N PRO A 72 1.00 -14.23 5.47
CA PRO A 72 0.27 -13.51 4.43
C PRO A 72 0.55 -12.00 4.47
N LEU A 73 0.25 -11.28 3.37
CA LEU A 73 0.40 -9.84 3.26
C LEU A 73 -0.97 -9.17 3.25
N ILE A 74 -1.14 -8.13 4.08
CA ILE A 74 -2.34 -7.29 4.13
C ILE A 74 -1.88 -5.83 4.04
N ASP A 75 -2.31 -5.13 3.00
CA ASP A 75 -2.15 -3.68 2.90
C ASP A 75 -3.45 -2.94 3.28
N LEU A 76 -3.29 -1.73 3.82
CA LEU A 76 -4.39 -0.86 4.23
C LEU A 76 -4.07 0.55 3.75
N ALA A 77 -4.93 1.08 2.87
CA ALA A 77 -4.71 2.39 2.27
C ALA A 77 -6.02 3.14 2.01
N THR A 78 -6.01 4.45 2.23
CA THR A 78 -7.04 5.38 1.77
C THR A 78 -6.84 5.68 0.27
N LEU A 79 -6.88 4.63 -0.55
CA LEU A 79 -6.24 4.64 -1.87
C LEU A 79 -7.01 5.41 -2.95
N THR A 80 -8.35 5.42 -2.90
CA THR A 80 -9.15 6.03 -3.96
C THR A 80 -10.41 6.70 -3.42
N GLY A 81 -10.80 7.80 -4.08
CA GLY A 81 -12.15 8.35 -3.93
C GLY A 81 -13.25 7.43 -4.50
N ALA A 82 -12.91 6.57 -5.46
CA ALA A 82 -13.84 5.63 -6.09
C ALA A 82 -14.40 4.61 -5.09
N CYS A 83 -13.57 4.06 -4.20
CA CYS A 83 -14.03 3.14 -3.15
C CYS A 83 -15.09 3.80 -2.25
N ARG A 84 -14.89 5.09 -1.90
CA ARG A 84 -15.86 5.87 -1.12
C ARG A 84 -17.17 6.07 -1.89
N ILE A 85 -17.11 6.35 -3.20
CA ILE A 85 -18.31 6.49 -4.04
C ILE A 85 -19.08 5.17 -4.09
N ALA A 86 -18.39 4.04 -4.20
CA ALA A 86 -19.00 2.73 -4.33
C ALA A 86 -19.64 2.20 -3.02
N LEU A 87 -18.96 2.36 -1.88
CA LEU A 87 -19.32 1.71 -0.61
C LEU A 87 -19.73 2.68 0.51
N GLY A 88 -19.64 3.99 0.27
CA GLY A 88 -19.92 5.01 1.28
C GLY A 88 -18.84 5.10 2.36
N LEU A 89 -19.25 5.43 3.59
CA LEU A 89 -18.35 5.63 4.75
C LEU A 89 -18.43 4.49 5.77
N LEU A 90 -19.36 3.56 5.61
CA LEU A 90 -19.64 2.52 6.61
C LEU A 90 -18.87 1.23 6.36
N TYR A 91 -18.50 0.97 5.10
CA TYR A 91 -17.83 -0.27 4.69
C TYR A 91 -16.46 0.05 4.08
N SER A 92 -15.48 -0.82 4.36
CA SER A 92 -14.18 -0.81 3.68
C SER A 92 -14.24 -1.71 2.45
N GLY A 93 -13.58 -1.30 1.36
CA GLY A 93 -13.37 -2.17 0.21
C GLY A 93 -12.29 -3.20 0.51
N LEU A 94 -12.53 -4.45 0.12
CA LEU A 94 -11.58 -5.56 0.28
C LEU A 94 -11.33 -6.21 -1.08
N PHE A 95 -10.06 -6.38 -1.40
CA PHE A 95 -9.60 -7.11 -2.58
C PHE A 95 -8.53 -8.09 -2.11
N GLY A 96 -8.56 -9.31 -2.64
CA GLY A 96 -7.52 -10.28 -2.40
C GLY A 96 -7.61 -11.44 -3.39
N ASN A 97 -6.59 -12.28 -3.34
CA ASN A 97 -6.41 -13.41 -4.26
C ASN A 97 -6.56 -14.78 -3.56
N ASP A 98 -6.88 -14.78 -2.26
CA ASP A 98 -7.10 -15.99 -1.46
C ASP A 98 -8.48 -15.89 -0.78
N GLN A 99 -9.40 -16.76 -1.18
CA GLN A 99 -10.78 -16.78 -0.67
C GLN A 99 -10.88 -17.22 0.81
N GLY A 100 -9.86 -17.89 1.35
CA GLY A 100 -9.80 -18.22 2.78
C GLY A 100 -9.38 -17.02 3.64
N LEU A 101 -8.73 -16.03 3.04
CA LEU A 101 -8.30 -14.79 3.69
C LEU A 101 -9.27 -13.62 3.45
N VAL A 102 -10.05 -13.66 2.35
CA VAL A 102 -11.00 -12.63 1.91
C VAL A 102 -12.43 -12.96 2.28
#